data_AF-A0A2D5A823-F1
#
_entry.id   AF-A0A2D5A823-F1
#
_cell.length_a   1.000
_cell.length_b   1.000
_cell.length_c   1.000
_cell.angle_alpha   90.00
_cell.angle_beta   90.00
_cell.angle_gamma   90.00
#
_symmetry.space_group_name_H-M   'P 1'
#
loop_
_entity.id
_entity.type
_entity.pdbx_description
1 polymer ?
#
loop_
_entity_poly.entity_id
_entity_poly.type
_entity_poly.pdbx_seq_one_letter_code
_entity_poly.pdbx_strand_id
1 'polypeptide(L)'
;MNHTSHTTAAGPGIDFVEAVARLSGGRVLLVGDLMLDETIRGAAERLSPDAPVPVLAIDGEEAIDRRPGGTGNVAACLRGLEMEVAVVGLVGDDDAGRHLTAELEANGCEVGGVVVDASRPTTVKRSLVGLAQHRHPQKMFRLDVESRRP
;
A
#
# COMPACT_ATOMS: atom_id res chain seq x y z
N MET A 1 22.78 -44.05 -4.12
CA MET A 1 22.74 -42.63 -4.53
C MET A 1 22.63 -41.83 -3.26
N ASN A 2 23.75 -41.23 -2.84
CA ASN A 2 23.89 -40.53 -1.57
C ASN A 2 23.17 -39.18 -1.63
N HIS A 3 22.16 -38.98 -0.79
CA HIS A 3 21.76 -37.65 -0.39
C HIS A 3 22.65 -37.23 0.78
N THR A 4 23.52 -36.27 0.49
CA THR A 4 24.46 -35.65 1.43
C THR A 4 23.67 -34.79 2.41
N SER A 5 23.63 -35.21 3.67
CA SER A 5 23.10 -34.43 4.79
C SER A 5 24.06 -33.26 5.07
N HIS A 6 23.64 -32.03 4.80
CA HIS A 6 24.32 -30.85 5.32
C HIS A 6 23.83 -30.57 6.74
N THR A 7 24.56 -31.09 7.72
CA THR A 7 24.44 -30.68 9.13
C THR A 7 25.26 -29.41 9.31
N THR A 8 24.60 -28.25 9.32
CA THR A 8 25.20 -27.00 9.80
C THR A 8 24.78 -26.82 11.26
N ALA A 9 25.77 -26.83 12.16
CA ALA A 9 25.57 -26.49 13.56
C ALA A 9 25.26 -24.99 13.70
N ALA A 10 23.98 -24.64 13.74
CA ALA A 10 23.50 -23.39 14.30
C ALA A 10 23.11 -23.66 15.77
N GLY A 11 23.06 -22.64 16.64
CA GLY A 11 22.50 -22.77 18.00
C GLY A 11 21.02 -23.21 17.96
N PRO A 12 20.22 -23.08 19.04
CA PRO A 12 18.77 -23.26 18.90
C PRO A 12 18.23 -22.11 18.05
N GLY A 13 18.41 -22.22 16.73
CA GLY A 13 17.86 -21.32 15.74
C GLY A 13 16.36 -21.53 15.81
N ILE A 14 15.66 -20.50 16.26
CA ILE A 14 14.21 -20.50 16.21
C ILE A 14 13.85 -20.71 14.75
N ASP A 15 13.11 -21.78 14.46
CA ASP A 15 12.55 -21.99 13.14
C ASP A 15 11.71 -20.76 12.77
N PHE A 16 11.95 -20.17 11.60
CA PHE A 16 11.27 -18.95 11.19
C PHE A 16 9.75 -19.15 11.16
N VAL A 17 9.30 -20.34 10.75
CA VAL A 17 7.87 -20.68 10.74
C VAL A 17 7.31 -20.68 12.15
N GLU A 18 8.04 -21.27 13.10
CA GLU A 18 7.66 -21.28 14.52
C GLU A 18 7.67 -19.87 15.13
N ALA A 19 8.66 -19.04 14.77
CA ALA A 19 8.74 -17.65 15.21
C ALA A 19 7.53 -16.83 14.74
N VAL A 20 7.14 -16.97 13.47
CA VAL A 20 5.98 -16.27 12.90
C VAL A 20 4.67 -16.81 13.48
N ALA A 21 4.55 -18.12 13.68
CA ALA A 21 3.36 -18.73 14.29
C ALA A 21 3.09 -18.18 15.70
N ARG A 22 4.15 -17.85 16.45
CA ARG A 22 4.05 -17.23 17.79
C ARG A 22 3.55 -15.79 17.79
N LEU A 23 3.51 -15.12 16.65
CA LEU A 23 3.02 -13.74 16.54
C LEU A 23 1.49 -13.69 16.36
N SER A 24 0.85 -14.78 15.92
CA SER A 24 -0.61 -14.83 15.71
C SER A 24 -1.36 -14.49 17.01
N GLY A 25 -2.40 -13.67 16.88
CA GLY A 25 -3.21 -13.18 18.01
C GLY A 25 -2.54 -12.11 18.88
N GLY A 26 -1.33 -11.66 18.57
CA GLY A 26 -0.68 -10.54 19.26
C GLY A 26 -1.37 -9.20 18.99
N ARG A 27 -1.21 -8.23 19.91
CA ARG A 27 -1.69 -6.85 19.78
C ARG A 27 -0.57 -5.91 19.37
N VAL A 28 -0.81 -5.09 18.34
CA VAL A 28 0.16 -4.11 17.83
C VAL A 28 -0.49 -2.74 17.67
N LEU A 29 0.17 -1.72 18.22
CA LEU A 29 -0.13 -0.32 17.90
C LEU A 29 0.85 0.17 16.85
N LEU A 30 0.32 0.58 15.70
CA LEU A 30 1.09 1.20 14.64
C LEU A 30 0.95 2.71 14.72
N VAL A 31 2.08 3.42 14.80
CA VAL A 31 2.14 4.88 14.80
C VAL A 31 2.99 5.34 13.63
N GLY A 32 2.43 6.14 12.72
CA GLY A 32 3.21 6.69 11.62
C GLY A 32 2.36 7.24 10.49
N ASP A 33 3.01 7.40 9.33
CA ASP A 33 2.40 8.03 8.16
C ASP A 33 1.36 7.12 7.50
N LEU A 34 0.14 7.63 7.45
CA LEU A 34 -0.94 7.10 6.64
C LEU A 34 -0.87 7.73 5.25
N MET A 35 -0.87 6.88 4.24
CA MET A 35 -0.89 7.32 2.85
C MET A 35 -1.75 6.38 2.02
N LEU A 36 -2.30 6.90 0.93
CA LEU A 36 -3.03 6.12 -0.07
C LEU A 36 -2.12 5.88 -1.28
N ASP A 37 -1.83 4.62 -1.55
CA ASP A 37 -1.13 4.21 -2.77
C ASP A 37 -2.18 4.00 -3.86
N GLU A 38 -2.08 4.76 -4.94
CA GLU A 38 -3.01 4.66 -6.07
C GLU A 38 -2.26 4.24 -7.34
N THR A 39 -2.75 3.23 -8.02
CA THR A 39 -2.24 2.82 -9.33
C THR A 39 -3.33 2.96 -10.37
N ILE A 40 -3.14 3.90 -11.29
CA ILE A 40 -4.03 4.14 -12.42
C ILE A 40 -3.44 3.44 -13.64
N ARG A 41 -4.18 2.49 -14.20
CA ARG A 41 -3.78 1.70 -15.36
C ARG A 41 -4.63 2.09 -16.56
N GLY A 42 -4.06 2.07 -17.75
CA GLY A 42 -4.79 2.42 -18.95
C GLY A 42 -4.00 2.18 -20.22
N ALA A 43 -4.66 2.19 -21.37
CA ALA A 43 -4.00 2.04 -22.66
C ALA A 43 -3.20 3.30 -22.99
N ALA A 44 -1.94 3.14 -23.41
CA ALA A 44 -1.03 4.24 -23.76
C ALA A 44 -0.55 4.13 -25.22
N GLU A 45 -1.49 4.13 -26.15
CA GLU A 45 -1.24 3.77 -27.56
C GLU A 45 -1.11 4.97 -28.50
N ARG A 46 -1.56 6.15 -28.06
CA ARG A 46 -1.56 7.37 -28.87
C ARG A 46 -0.86 8.51 -28.16
N LEU A 47 -0.37 9.45 -28.97
CA LEU A 47 0.12 10.74 -28.50
C LEU A 47 -1.02 11.77 -28.56
N SER A 48 -0.88 12.82 -27.75
CA SER A 48 -1.75 13.99 -27.82
C SER A 48 -1.55 14.72 -29.16
N PRO A 49 -2.62 15.23 -29.80
CA PRO A 49 -2.48 16.03 -31.02
C PRO A 49 -1.78 17.37 -30.76
N ASP A 50 -1.87 17.89 -29.53
CA ASP A 50 -1.38 19.24 -29.18
C ASP A 50 0.08 19.24 -28.68
N ALA A 51 0.63 18.09 -28.32
CA ALA A 51 2.01 17.93 -27.86
C ALA A 51 2.48 16.47 -27.96
N PRO A 52 3.78 16.18 -28.10
CA PRO A 52 4.32 14.82 -28.19
C PRO A 52 4.33 14.10 -26.82
N VAL A 53 3.18 14.02 -26.15
CA VAL A 53 2.98 13.38 -24.84
C VAL A 53 2.01 12.20 -24.98
N PRO A 54 2.27 11.06 -24.32
CA PRO A 54 1.34 9.92 -24.32
C PRO A 54 0.00 10.27 -23.68
N VAL A 55 -1.08 9.74 -24.23
CA VAL A 55 -2.41 9.77 -23.58
C VAL A 55 -2.66 8.44 -22.91
N LEU A 56 -2.88 8.47 -21.59
CA LEU A 56 -3.34 7.32 -20.83
C LEU A 56 -4.88 7.24 -20.89
N ALA A 57 -5.41 6.34 -21.70
CA ALA A 57 -6.84 6.07 -21.78
C ALA A 57 -7.26 5.11 -20.66
N ILE A 58 -8.05 5.61 -19.72
CA ILE A 58 -8.57 4.88 -18.56
C ILE A 58 -9.98 4.42 -18.91
N ASP A 59 -10.28 3.14 -18.67
CA ASP A 59 -11.62 2.58 -18.87
C ASP A 59 -12.19 2.19 -17.51
N GLY A 60 -13.27 2.86 -17.10
CA GLY A 60 -13.94 2.62 -15.83
C GLY A 60 -13.16 3.00 -14.57
N GLU A 61 -13.79 2.74 -13.41
CA GLU A 61 -13.19 2.95 -12.09
C GLU A 61 -12.26 1.79 -11.70
N GLU A 62 -12.48 0.60 -12.23
CA GLU A 62 -11.66 -0.60 -12.00
C GLU A 62 -10.20 -0.45 -12.46
N ALA A 63 -9.95 0.52 -13.34
CA ALA A 63 -8.62 0.91 -13.76
C ALA A 63 -7.81 1.65 -12.67
N ILE A 64 -8.46 2.03 -11.56
CA ILE A 64 -7.86 2.72 -10.41
C ILE A 64 -7.80 1.75 -9.23
N ASP A 65 -6.61 1.20 -8.97
CA ASP A 65 -6.34 0.38 -7.78
C ASP A 65 -5.89 1.28 -6.63
N ARG A 66 -6.67 1.31 -5.54
CA ARG A 66 -6.39 2.10 -4.35
C ARG A 66 -6.09 1.19 -3.17
N ARG A 67 -4.98 1.40 -2.49
CA ARG A 67 -4.57 0.58 -1.36
C ARG A 67 -4.00 1.42 -0.22
N PRO A 68 -4.20 1.00 1.04
CA PRO A 68 -3.46 1.57 2.15
C PRO A 68 -1.95 1.42 1.93
N GLY A 69 -1.24 2.54 1.93
CA GLY A 69 0.21 2.64 1.87
C GLY A 69 0.81 2.98 3.23
N GLY A 70 2.14 3.04 3.31
CA GLY A 70 2.84 3.41 4.55
C GLY A 70 2.49 2.49 5.71
N THR A 71 2.11 3.09 6.84
CA THR A 71 1.63 2.35 8.02
C THR A 71 0.40 1.48 7.70
N GLY A 72 -0.46 1.90 6.77
CA GLY A 72 -1.63 1.12 6.37
C GLY A 72 -1.27 -0.19 5.67
N ASN A 73 -0.21 -0.22 4.86
CA ASN A 73 0.29 -1.46 4.26
C ASN A 73 0.85 -2.43 5.32
N VAL A 74 1.56 -1.89 6.32
CA VAL A 74 2.05 -2.69 7.46
C VAL A 74 0.87 -3.27 8.23
N ALA A 75 -0.18 -2.48 8.46
CA ALA A 75 -1.40 -2.93 9.12
C ALA A 75 -2.02 -4.13 8.38
N ALA A 76 -2.13 -4.06 7.05
CA ALA A 76 -2.65 -5.14 6.23
C ALA A 76 -1.82 -6.44 6.37
N CYS A 77 -0.48 -6.34 6.39
CA CYS A 77 0.39 -7.50 6.62
C CYS A 77 0.15 -8.13 8.00
N LEU A 78 0.07 -7.33 9.06
CA LEU A 78 -0.15 -7.81 10.43
C LEU A 78 -1.55 -8.42 10.61
N ARG A 79 -2.56 -7.84 9.98
CA ARG A 79 -3.91 -8.42 9.93
C ARG A 79 -3.92 -9.77 9.19
N GLY A 80 -3.11 -9.92 8.14
CA GLY A 80 -2.88 -11.19 7.46
C GLY A 80 -2.21 -12.27 8.33
N LEU A 81 -1.53 -11.86 9.41
CA LEU A 81 -1.00 -12.74 10.46
C LEU A 81 -1.96 -12.92 11.64
N GLU A 82 -3.24 -12.55 11.47
CA GLU A 82 -4.30 -12.67 12.49
C GLU A 82 -4.00 -11.87 13.79
N MET A 83 -3.18 -10.84 13.69
CA MET A 83 -2.88 -9.95 14.83
C MET A 83 -3.95 -8.89 15.01
N GLU A 84 -4.20 -8.47 16.24
CA GLU A 84 -5.01 -7.29 16.57
C GLU A 84 -4.17 -6.03 16.30
N VAL A 85 -4.67 -5.13 15.46
CA VAL A 85 -3.92 -3.95 15.00
C VAL A 85 -4.72 -2.69 15.27
N ALA A 86 -4.12 -1.76 16.01
CA ALA A 86 -4.61 -0.39 16.16
C ALA A 86 -3.69 0.58 15.41
N VAL A 87 -4.26 1.61 14.80
CA VAL A 87 -3.52 2.56 13.96
C VAL A 87 -3.70 3.97 14.49
N VAL A 88 -2.57 4.66 14.65
CA VAL A 88 -2.46 6.08 14.95
C VAL A 88 -1.71 6.76 13.81
N GLY A 89 -2.34 7.75 13.22
CA GLY A 89 -1.79 8.48 12.08
C GLY A 89 -2.67 9.66 11.71
N LEU A 90 -2.27 10.38 10.67
CA LEU A 90 -2.93 11.59 10.22
C LEU A 90 -3.44 11.42 8.80
N VAL A 91 -4.68 11.83 8.56
CA VAL A 91 -5.27 11.96 7.22
C VAL A 91 -5.84 13.37 7.03
N GLY A 92 -5.98 13.81 5.79
CA GLY A 92 -6.69 15.04 5.47
C GLY A 92 -8.21 14.85 5.55
N ASP A 93 -8.95 15.96 5.59
CA ASP A 93 -10.40 15.95 5.41
C ASP A 93 -10.77 15.90 3.90
N ASP A 94 -10.47 14.78 3.28
CA ASP A 94 -10.67 14.56 1.84
C ASP A 94 -11.10 13.12 1.53
N ASP A 95 -11.46 12.86 0.26
CA ASP A 95 -11.92 11.54 -0.19
C ASP A 95 -10.86 10.46 0.01
N ALA A 96 -9.58 10.80 -0.14
CA ALA A 96 -8.49 9.86 0.06
C ALA A 96 -8.38 9.44 1.53
N GLY A 97 -8.52 10.38 2.46
CA GLY A 97 -8.51 10.12 3.90
C GLY A 97 -9.70 9.27 4.35
N ARG A 98 -10.90 9.59 3.83
CA ARG A 98 -12.12 8.79 4.08
C ARG A 98 -11.97 7.37 3.56
N HIS A 99 -11.53 7.22 2.31
CA HIS A 99 -11.34 5.91 1.68
C HIS A 99 -10.27 5.09 2.42
N LEU A 100 -9.12 5.68 2.73
CA LEU A 100 -8.04 5.02 3.47
C LEU A 100 -8.51 4.52 4.85
N THR A 101 -9.25 5.35 5.58
CA THR A 101 -9.77 4.98 6.91
C THR A 101 -10.78 3.84 6.80
N ALA A 102 -11.72 3.92 5.85
CA ALA A 102 -12.70 2.87 5.61
C ALA A 102 -12.05 1.54 5.19
N GLU A 103 -11.01 1.56 4.35
CA GLU A 103 -10.26 0.36 3.97
C GLU A 103 -9.52 -0.27 5.17
N LEU A 104 -8.94 0.54 6.07
CA LEU A 104 -8.30 0.03 7.28
C LEU A 104 -9.31 -0.63 8.23
N GLU A 105 -10.47 0.00 8.43
CA GLU A 105 -11.59 -0.57 9.20
C GLU A 105 -12.09 -1.88 8.57
N ALA A 106 -12.29 -1.91 7.26
CA ALA A 106 -12.72 -3.10 6.54
C ALA A 106 -11.73 -4.26 6.65
N ASN A 107 -10.43 -3.97 6.76
CA ASN A 107 -9.37 -4.95 7.03
C ASN A 107 -9.28 -5.36 8.52
N GLY A 108 -10.17 -4.86 9.37
CA GLY A 108 -10.28 -5.20 10.79
C GLY A 108 -9.27 -4.49 11.69
N CYS A 109 -8.75 -3.34 11.27
CA CYS A 109 -7.90 -2.49 12.12
C CYS A 109 -8.76 -1.58 13.01
N GLU A 110 -8.31 -1.30 14.23
CA GLU A 110 -8.86 -0.24 15.07
C GLU A 110 -8.32 1.12 14.60
N VAL A 111 -9.20 1.99 14.10
CA VAL A 111 -8.81 3.29 13.54
C VAL A 111 -9.12 4.48 14.46
N GLY A 112 -9.48 4.24 15.73
CA GLY A 112 -9.79 5.31 16.69
C GLY A 112 -8.64 6.28 16.95
N GLY A 113 -7.41 5.91 16.56
CA GLY A 113 -6.22 6.76 16.60
C GLY A 113 -5.96 7.57 15.32
N VAL A 114 -6.80 7.43 14.28
CA VAL A 114 -6.67 8.19 13.03
C VAL A 114 -7.22 9.60 13.24
N VAL A 115 -6.34 10.58 13.14
CA VAL A 115 -6.67 12.00 13.30
C VAL A 115 -6.93 12.61 11.92
N VAL A 116 -8.02 13.37 11.81
CA VAL A 116 -8.36 14.13 10.60
C VAL A 116 -7.87 15.57 10.76
N ASP A 117 -7.09 16.06 9.80
CA ASP A 117 -6.60 17.44 9.75
C ASP A 117 -6.97 18.11 8.42
N ALA A 118 -7.97 18.97 8.46
CA ALA A 118 -8.46 19.70 7.30
C ALA A 118 -7.46 20.72 6.72
N SER A 119 -6.36 21.02 7.42
CA SER A 119 -5.35 21.99 6.95
C SER A 119 -4.36 21.41 5.95
N ARG A 120 -4.38 20.10 5.72
CA ARG A 120 -3.47 19.40 4.81
C ARG A 120 -4.18 18.27 4.05
N PRO A 121 -3.72 17.94 2.83
CA PRO A 121 -4.25 16.79 2.12
C PRO A 121 -3.76 15.48 2.76
N THR A 122 -4.54 14.42 2.61
CA THR A 122 -4.05 13.05 2.82
C THR A 122 -2.87 12.79 1.88
N THR A 123 -1.83 12.12 2.38
CA THR A 123 -0.69 11.74 1.54
C THR A 123 -1.14 10.73 0.50
N VAL A 124 -0.95 11.02 -0.79
CA VAL A 124 -1.28 10.10 -1.89
C VAL A 124 -0.05 9.89 -2.76
N LYS A 125 0.27 8.62 -3.05
CA LYS A 125 1.33 8.22 -3.99
C LYS A 125 0.67 7.57 -5.21
N ARG A 126 0.45 8.38 -6.24
CA ARG A 126 -0.25 7.96 -7.46
C ARG A 126 0.72 7.56 -8.56
N SER A 127 0.50 6.40 -9.13
CA SER A 127 1.33 5.83 -10.21
C SER A 127 0.50 5.70 -11.48
N LEU A 128 0.96 6.31 -12.57
CA LEU A 128 0.34 6.17 -13.89
C LEU A 128 1.05 5.07 -14.66
N VAL A 129 0.33 4.00 -15.00
CA VAL A 129 0.88 2.80 -15.63
C VAL A 129 0.24 2.60 -17.01
N GLY A 130 1.07 2.69 -18.04
CA GLY A 130 0.67 2.45 -19.42
C GLY A 130 0.66 0.96 -19.71
N LEU A 131 -0.48 0.46 -20.13
CA LEU A 131 -0.66 -0.84 -20.76
C LEU A 131 -0.46 -0.66 -22.26
N ALA A 132 0.35 -1.51 -22.86
CA ALA A 132 0.55 -1.55 -24.30
C ALA A 132 0.30 -2.98 -24.78
N GLN A 133 -0.43 -3.12 -25.89
CA GLN A 133 -0.94 -4.41 -26.40
C GLN A 133 0.14 -5.52 -26.54
N HIS A 134 1.42 -5.14 -26.69
CA HIS A 134 2.54 -6.08 -26.89
C HIS A 134 3.79 -5.79 -26.04
N ARG A 135 3.70 -4.93 -25.02
CA ARG A 135 4.84 -4.58 -24.15
C ARG A 135 4.49 -4.79 -22.69
N HIS A 136 5.52 -4.91 -21.86
CA HIS A 136 5.35 -4.94 -20.41
C HIS A 136 4.72 -3.63 -19.92
N PRO A 137 3.79 -3.67 -18.94
CA PRO A 137 3.26 -2.47 -18.32
C PRO A 137 4.37 -1.53 -17.88
N GLN A 138 4.28 -0.27 -18.26
CA GLN A 138 5.32 0.72 -17.97
C GLN A 138 4.78 1.76 -16.99
N LYS A 139 5.48 1.92 -15.85
CA LYS A 139 5.23 3.06 -14.97
C LYS A 139 5.76 4.32 -15.64
N MET A 140 4.85 5.19 -16.05
CA MET A 140 5.16 6.40 -16.82
C MET A 140 5.43 7.58 -15.91
N PHE A 141 4.56 7.79 -14.91
CA PHE A 141 4.69 8.90 -13.97
C PHE A 141 4.33 8.47 -12.54
N ARG A 142 4.92 9.19 -11.58
CA ARG A 142 4.49 9.18 -10.19
C ARG A 142 4.12 10.59 -9.78
N LEU A 143 2.95 10.74 -9.18
CA LEU A 143 2.44 11.98 -8.62
C LEU A 143 2.35 11.79 -7.11
N ASP A 144 3.03 12.66 -6.38
CA ASP A 144 3.02 12.67 -4.91
C ASP A 144 2.20 13.89 -4.47
N VAL A 145 1.04 13.65 -3.86
CA VAL A 145 0.21 14.69 -3.24
C VAL A 145 0.43 14.62 -1.75
N GLU A 146 1.13 15.59 -1.18
CA GLU A 146 1.46 15.61 0.25
C GLU A 146 1.74 17.03 0.72
N SER A 147 1.48 17.31 2.00
CA SER A 147 2.07 18.46 2.69
C SER A 147 3.33 18.04 3.42
N ARG A 148 4.43 18.75 3.17
CA ARG A 148 5.71 18.59 3.90
C ARG A 148 5.89 19.60 5.03
N ARG A 149 4.87 20.43 5.27
CA ARG A 149 4.90 21.38 6.38
C ARG A 149 4.72 20.59 7.69
N PRO A 150 5.51 20.94 8.73
CA PRO A 150 5.39 20.32 10.05
C PRO A 150 4.00 20.57 10.64
#